data_AF-A0A7K2NP38-F1
#
_entry.id   AF-A0A7K2NP38-F1
#
_cell.length_a   1.000
_cell.length_b   1.000
_cell.length_c   1.000
_cell.angle_alpha   90.00
_cell.angle_beta   90.00
_cell.angle_gamma   90.00
#
_symmetry.space_group_name_H-M   'P 1'
#
loop_
_entity.id
_entity.type
_entity.pdbx_description
1 polymer ?
#
loop_
_entity_poly.entity_id
_entity_poly.type
_entity_poly.pdbx_seq_one_letter_code
_entity_poly.pdbx_strand_id
1 'polypeptide(L)'
;THNLAALRQGGIPSWSAEFDDWGRRALEGGDVDGLLDFARKSPAGRLAHPRTEHFAPLFVTMGAADAAGELDLRRSVIDGFWMGLAKRSVQFG
;
A
#
# COMPACT_ATOMS: atom_id res chain seq x y z
N THR A 1 -0.76 -2.16 -5.67
CA THR A 1 0.21 -3.28 -5.78
C THR A 1 0.90 -3.16 -7.13
N HIS A 2 2.12 -3.68 -7.27
CA HIS A 2 2.91 -3.50 -8.50
C HIS A 2 3.68 -4.77 -8.89
N ASN A 3 2.94 -5.79 -9.31
CA ASN A 3 3.49 -7.01 -9.89
C ASN A 3 2.97 -7.19 -11.31
N LEU A 4 3.75 -6.74 -12.30
CA LEU A 4 3.34 -6.78 -13.71
C LEU A 4 3.20 -8.20 -14.26
N ALA A 5 3.87 -9.20 -13.66
CA ALA A 5 3.68 -10.60 -14.05
C ALA A 5 2.25 -11.07 -13.76
N ALA A 6 1.57 -10.46 -12.80
CA ALA A 6 0.18 -10.77 -12.46
C ALA A 6 -0.84 -10.14 -13.40
N LEU A 7 -0.46 -9.23 -14.31
CA LEU A 7 -1.39 -8.69 -15.32
C LEU A 7 -1.93 -9.78 -16.28
N ARG A 8 -1.25 -10.92 -16.35
CA ARG A 8 -1.69 -12.10 -17.09
C ARG A 8 -2.79 -12.88 -16.36
N GLN A 9 -2.99 -12.63 -15.07
CA GLN A 9 -4.06 -13.22 -14.28
C GLN A 9 -5.33 -12.40 -14.49
N GLY A 10 -6.43 -13.05 -14.86
CA GLY A 10 -7.73 -12.40 -14.97
C GLY A 10 -8.32 -12.12 -13.58
N GLY A 11 -9.07 -11.01 -13.47
CA GLY A 11 -9.74 -10.63 -12.23
C GLY A 11 -8.81 -9.99 -11.19
N ILE A 12 -9.25 -9.98 -9.93
CA ILE A 12 -8.46 -9.48 -8.79
C ILE A 12 -7.91 -10.70 -8.05
N PRO A 13 -6.59 -10.97 -8.10
CA PRO A 13 -6.01 -12.06 -7.34
C PRO A 13 -6.20 -11.84 -5.84
N SER A 14 -6.44 -12.92 -5.08
CA SER A 14 -6.68 -12.83 -3.63
C SER A 14 -5.52 -12.13 -2.90
N TRP A 15 -4.27 -12.45 -3.24
CA TRP A 15 -3.10 -11.81 -2.65
C TRP A 15 -3.05 -10.29 -2.87
N SER A 16 -3.61 -9.80 -3.98
CA SER A 16 -3.63 -8.36 -4.28
C SER A 16 -4.69 -7.67 -3.43
N ALA A 17 -5.86 -8.30 -3.27
CA ALA A 17 -6.93 -7.82 -2.40
C ALA A 17 -6.52 -7.86 -0.92
N GLU A 18 -5.88 -8.94 -0.47
CA GLU A 18 -5.38 -9.09 0.89
C GLU A 18 -4.29 -8.07 1.22
N PHE A 19 -3.35 -7.83 0.30
CA PHE A 19 -2.34 -6.79 0.48
C PHE A 19 -2.96 -5.40 0.58
N ASP A 20 -3.93 -5.08 -0.29
CA ASP A 20 -4.61 -3.77 -0.27
C ASP A 20 -5.41 -3.56 1.02
N ASP A 21 -6.16 -4.57 1.48
CA ASP A 21 -6.89 -4.50 2.75
C ASP A 21 -5.94 -4.35 3.94
N TRP A 22 -4.84 -5.10 3.97
CA TRP A 22 -3.81 -4.93 5.00
C TRP A 22 -3.26 -3.50 4.98
N GLY A 23 -2.91 -2.97 3.80
CA GLY A 23 -2.37 -1.62 3.66
C GLY A 23 -3.35 -0.56 4.15
N ARG A 24 -4.64 -0.71 3.83
CA ARG A 24 -5.73 0.14 4.34
C ARG A 24 -5.76 0.14 5.87
N ARG A 25 -5.80 -1.03 6.50
CA ARG A 25 -5.86 -1.16 7.97
C ARG A 25 -4.60 -0.65 8.64
N ALA A 26 -3.42 -0.92 8.08
CA ALA A 26 -2.15 -0.43 8.59
C ALA A 26 -2.09 1.10 8.54
N LEU A 27 -2.53 1.70 7.43
CA LEU A 27 -2.68 3.16 7.33
C LEU A 27 -3.69 3.67 8.34
N GLU A 28 -4.92 3.19 8.37
CA GLU A 28 -5.96 3.63 9.31
C GLU A 28 -5.52 3.49 10.78
N GLY A 29 -4.80 2.43 11.12
CA GLY A 29 -4.29 2.17 12.46
C GLY A 29 -3.00 2.91 12.84
N GLY A 30 -2.37 3.62 11.90
CA GLY A 30 -1.08 4.28 12.14
C GLY A 30 0.08 3.28 12.36
N ASP A 31 0.00 2.09 11.78
CA ASP A 31 1.01 1.02 11.93
C ASP A 31 2.24 1.30 11.06
N VAL A 32 3.02 2.31 11.44
CA VAL A 32 4.24 2.73 10.74
C VAL A 32 5.25 1.59 10.66
N ASP A 33 5.43 0.85 11.76
CA ASP A 33 6.34 -0.32 11.80
C ASP A 33 5.87 -1.45 10.88
N GLY A 34 4.56 -1.62 10.72
CA GLY A 34 3.93 -2.52 9.75
C GLY A 34 4.25 -2.13 8.32
N LEU A 35 4.02 -0.85 8.00
CA LEU A 35 4.23 -0.28 6.67
C LEU A 35 5.71 -0.33 6.27
N LEU A 36 6.63 0.04 7.16
CA LEU A 36 8.07 0.00 6.91
C LEU A 36 8.60 -1.43 6.69
N ASP A 37 7.97 -2.43 7.31
CA ASP A 37 8.31 -3.84 7.15
C ASP A 37 7.25 -4.65 6.37
N PHE A 38 6.64 -4.01 5.36
CA PHE A 38 5.56 -4.62 4.57
C PHE A 38 5.98 -5.97 3.99
N ALA A 39 7.24 -6.13 3.58
CA ALA A 39 7.72 -7.35 2.92
C ALA A 39 7.62 -8.59 3.81
N ARG A 40 7.62 -8.43 5.14
CA ARG A 40 7.48 -9.51 6.13
C ARG A 40 6.12 -9.49 6.83
N LYS A 41 5.58 -8.30 7.11
CA LYS A 41 4.37 -8.13 7.93
C LYS A 41 3.07 -8.11 7.13
N SER A 42 3.13 -7.88 5.82
CA SER A 42 1.93 -7.91 4.98
C SER A 42 1.66 -9.29 4.39
N PRO A 43 0.40 -9.62 4.11
CA PRO A 43 0.05 -10.74 3.25
C PRO A 43 0.72 -10.59 1.89
N ALA A 44 1.50 -11.59 1.49
CA ALA A 44 2.11 -11.66 0.17
C ALA A 44 2.93 -10.41 -0.24
N GLY A 45 3.56 -9.70 0.70
CA GLY A 45 4.24 -8.42 0.43
C GLY A 45 5.26 -8.46 -0.71
N ARG A 46 6.11 -9.49 -0.74
CA ARG A 46 7.07 -9.72 -1.84
C ARG A 46 6.41 -10.10 -3.16
N LEU A 47 5.21 -10.67 -3.14
CA LEU A 47 4.46 -10.95 -4.36
C LEU A 47 3.76 -9.69 -4.86
N ALA A 48 3.23 -8.87 -3.96
CA ALA A 48 2.56 -7.61 -4.27
C ALA A 48 3.52 -6.53 -4.78
N HIS A 49 4.75 -6.52 -4.25
CA HIS A 49 5.84 -5.66 -4.69
C HIS A 49 7.14 -6.49 -4.73
N PRO A 50 7.47 -7.12 -5.88
CA PRO A 50 8.70 -7.91 -6.06
C PRO A 50 9.98 -7.11 -5.81
N ARG A 51 9.90 -5.79 -6.01
CA ARG A 51 10.90 -4.83 -5.60
C ARG A 51 10.23 -3.67 -4.87
N THR A 52 10.99 -2.94 -4.06
CA THR A 52 10.46 -1.93 -3.13
C THR A 52 10.10 -0.61 -3.79
N GLU A 53 10.61 -0.29 -4.98
CA GLU A 53 10.55 1.05 -5.57
C GLU A 53 9.14 1.59 -5.78
N HIS A 54 8.14 0.72 -5.98
CA HIS A 54 6.76 1.14 -6.21
C HIS A 54 5.95 1.28 -4.91
N PHE A 55 6.48 0.79 -3.79
CA PHE A 55 5.91 1.02 -2.46
C PHE A 55 6.62 2.16 -1.73
N ALA A 56 7.90 2.38 -2.03
CA ALA A 56 8.74 3.38 -1.39
C ALA A 56 8.21 4.83 -1.38
N PRO A 57 7.50 5.34 -2.43
CA PRO A 57 6.97 6.69 -2.42
C PRO A 57 6.02 6.98 -1.26
N LEU A 58 5.31 5.96 -0.75
CA LEU A 58 4.45 6.10 0.43
C LEU A 58 5.25 6.60 1.64
N PHE A 59 6.46 6.08 1.84
CA PHE A 59 7.31 6.48 2.98
C PHE A 59 7.78 7.92 2.89
N VAL A 60 8.02 8.41 1.66
CA VAL A 60 8.39 9.82 1.45
C VAL A 60 7.24 10.74 1.84
N THR A 61 6.01 10.42 1.40
CA THR A 61 4.83 11.21 1.75
C THR A 61 4.51 11.14 3.24
N MET A 62 4.63 9.96 3.87
CA MET A 62 4.46 9.81 5.32
C MET A 62 5.49 10.61 6.11
N GLY A 63 6.77 10.58 5.71
CA GLY A 63 7.81 11.36 6.38
C GLY A 63 7.58 12.87 6.27
N ALA A 64 7.08 13.35 5.13
CA ALA A 64 6.71 14.75 4.97
C ALA A 64 5.51 15.14 5.86
N ALA A 65 4.49 14.28 5.93
CA ALA A 65 3.33 14.49 6.79
C ALA A 65 3.70 14.48 8.29
N ASP A 66 4.57 13.56 8.70
CA ASP A 66 5.07 13.49 10.07
C ASP A 66 5.83 14.78 10.45
N ALA A 67 6.71 15.27 9.57
CA ALA A 67 7.42 16.53 9.78
C ALA A 67 6.49 17.76 9.89
N ALA A 68 5.30 17.70 9.29
CA ALA A 68 4.27 18.73 9.38
C ALA A 68 3.29 18.54 10.56
N GLY A 69 3.36 17.41 11.29
CA GLY A 69 2.37 17.06 12.33
C GLY A 69 1.01 16.62 11.76
N GLU A 70 0.99 16.18 10.51
CA GLU A 70 -0.23 15.85 9.74
C GLU A 70 -0.39 14.34 9.49
N LEU A 71 0.47 13.50 10.08
CA LEU A 71 0.42 12.05 9.89
C LEU A 71 -0.94 11.45 10.31
N ASP A 72 -1.60 12.07 11.29
CA ASP A 72 -2.95 11.70 11.75
C ASP A 72 -4.09 12.17 10.86
N LEU A 73 -3.83 13.05 9.88
CA LEU A 73 -4.81 13.56 8.92
C LEU A 73 -4.89 12.71 7.64
N ARG A 74 -4.35 11.49 7.68
CA ARG A 74 -4.33 10.53 6.57
C ARG A 74 -5.75 10.10 6.13
N ARG A 75 -5.98 10.06 4.83
CA ARG A 75 -7.22 9.56 4.21
C ARG A 75 -6.92 8.74 2.97
N SER A 76 -7.56 7.59 2.81
CA SER A 76 -7.61 6.90 1.52
C SER A 76 -8.66 7.58 0.65
N VAL A 77 -8.24 8.22 -0.43
CA VAL A 77 -9.13 9.03 -1.30
C VAL A 77 -9.52 8.32 -2.59
N ILE A 78 -8.71 7.34 -3.01
CA ILE A 78 -8.99 6.47 -4.16
C ILE A 78 -8.66 5.05 -3.72
N ASP A 79 -9.52 4.10 -4.09
CA ASP A 79 -9.31 2.67 -3.89
C ASP A 79 -9.70 1.86 -5.15
N GLY A 80 -9.77 0.53 -4.98
CA GLY A 80 -10.10 -0.40 -6.03
C GLY A 80 -8.89 -0.86 -6.84
N PHE A 81 -9.17 -1.56 -7.93
CA PHE A 81 -8.18 -2.31 -8.70
C PHE A 81 -8.22 -1.94 -10.17
N TRP A 82 -7.07 -2.01 -10.84
CA TRP A 82 -6.96 -1.93 -12.29
C TRP A 82 -6.11 -3.08 -12.78
N MET A 83 -6.68 -3.91 -13.65
CA MET A 83 -6.05 -5.16 -14.11
C MET A 83 -5.55 -6.04 -12.94
N GLY A 84 -6.33 -6.10 -11.86
CA GLY A 84 -5.98 -6.86 -10.64
C GLY A 84 -4.95 -6.20 -9.71
N LEU A 85 -4.42 -5.02 -10.06
CA LEU A 85 -3.46 -4.27 -9.25
C LEU A 85 -4.16 -3.17 -8.43
N ALA A 86 -3.86 -3.08 -7.14
CA ALA A 86 -4.48 -2.08 -6.26
C ALA A 86 -4.03 -0.66 -6.62
N LYS A 87 -4.98 0.27 -6.67
CA LYS A 87 -4.80 1.70 -7.01
C LYS A 87 -4.86 2.65 -5.81
N ARG A 88 -4.80 2.12 -4.59
CA ARG A 88 -4.98 2.90 -3.37
C ARG A 88 -4.12 4.15 -3.36
N SER A 89 -4.76 5.30 -3.20
CA SER A 89 -4.11 6.61 -3.08
C SER A 89 -4.42 7.21 -1.73
N VAL A 90 -3.39 7.72 -1.08
CA VAL A 90 -3.43 8.26 0.28
C VAL A 90 -3.13 9.75 0.22
N GLN A 91 -3.91 10.54 0.93
CA GLN A 91 -3.69 11.96 1.15
C GLN A 91 -3.38 12.18 2.63
N PHE A 92 -2.46 13.11 2.92
CA PHE A 92 -2.19 13.63 4.26
C PHE A 92 -2.51 15.13 4.27
N GLY A 93 -2.93 15.66 5.43
CA GLY A 93 -3.60 16.97 5.56
C GLY A 93 -5.08 16.94 5.16
#